data_AF-A0A418QXH6-F1
#
_entry.id   AF-A0A418QXH6-F1
#
_cell.length_a   1.000
_cell.length_b   1.000
_cell.length_c   1.000
_cell.angle_alpha   90.00
_cell.angle_beta   90.00
_cell.angle_gamma   90.00
#
_symmetry.space_group_name_H-M   'P 1'
#
loop_
_entity.id
_entity.type
_entity.pdbx_description
1 polymer ?
#
loop_
_entity_poly.entity_id
_entity_poly.type
_entity_poly.pdbx_seq_one_letter_code
_entity_poly.pdbx_strand_id
1 'polypeptide(L)'
;MCRLAPPLLFRRGGRGVRRTQRATRSERRNAVKPGVSAKIRSIAKPARGPAFFTPNPPPMAAPLASSPATAAAPAAARSYVGPMVLMTTLFFLFAAVTNFNDVLMPYLKDVCQLTDFQSTAVQSAFFGAYFLMSLPAGRVLEKLGFQRGIVLGLLVMAVGALLFVPAANSRTFGLFLLALSFLGAGMTLLQVAANPYVSVLGPARTAASRISIVGVANGLGGTLSPLIGGLILFGGSTVLKAQLAQLPLEQRLSEEAALVKPLYVGLAVFLAVLALLFFVVRLPEIESLPADEDAAAAQAAAETGRSSALSFRHLTLGVVAIFVYVGVEVGIGSFIIRYGEAQNINQLSGFTQELVRILSQATNWAAALFGNAPEAIDTTAGFTKAVGAVLVASYWFGVMVGRIIGIPLLSRFDARKLLAGVCAAGVALVLLSIASTGETALWLVVLCGLCNAIIWPVVFPLAITGLGRFTKQGSSYLIMAIVGGAIIPPLMGLLATHGGGLRVAFILPALCYAYLLFYALNGYRVAR
;
A
#
# COMPACT_ATOMS: atom_id res chain seq x y z
N MET A 1 -9.69 45.87 42.89
CA MET A 1 -9.40 46.89 41.85
C MET A 1 -10.24 46.57 40.61
N CYS A 2 -10.51 47.55 39.73
CA CYS A 2 -11.56 47.46 38.70
C CYS A 2 -11.25 46.43 37.59
N ARG A 3 -12.19 45.66 37.00
CA ARG A 3 -13.59 45.83 36.53
C ARG A 3 -13.77 46.47 35.14
N LEU A 4 -14.67 45.84 34.36
CA LEU A 4 -15.49 46.33 33.22
C LEU A 4 -14.95 46.28 31.78
N ALA A 5 -15.91 46.13 30.87
CA ALA A 5 -15.89 46.18 29.40
C ALA A 5 -17.28 46.70 28.91
N PRO A 6 -17.59 46.83 27.60
CA PRO A 6 -16.97 47.70 26.60
C PRO A 6 -17.76 49.05 26.42
N PRO A 7 -18.83 49.25 25.59
CA PRO A 7 -19.05 49.00 24.15
C PRO A 7 -19.70 50.17 23.32
N LEU A 8 -19.98 49.89 22.02
CA LEU A 8 -21.00 50.50 21.11
C LEU A 8 -20.79 51.86 20.37
N LEU A 9 -20.78 51.74 19.02
CA LEU A 9 -21.65 52.43 18.00
C LEU A 9 -21.25 53.69 17.18
N PHE A 10 -21.60 53.56 15.88
CA PHE A 10 -22.06 54.54 14.87
C PHE A 10 -21.21 55.74 14.37
N ARG A 11 -20.97 55.72 13.05
CA ARG A 11 -21.38 56.84 12.15
C ARG A 11 -22.03 56.26 10.88
N ARG A 12 -22.74 57.08 10.09
CA ARG A 12 -23.86 56.64 9.22
C ARG A 12 -24.01 57.52 7.96
N GLY A 13 -24.28 56.91 6.80
CA GLY A 13 -24.73 57.60 5.56
C GLY A 13 -23.99 57.13 4.29
N GLY A 14 -24.65 56.96 3.12
CA GLY A 14 -26.09 57.02 2.89
C GLY A 14 -26.54 56.64 1.45
N ARG A 15 -27.71 55.99 1.38
CA ARG A 15 -28.69 55.86 0.26
C ARG A 15 -28.22 55.95 -1.21
N GLY A 16 -28.47 54.87 -1.96
CA GLY A 16 -28.65 54.90 -3.43
C GLY A 16 -29.53 53.73 -3.88
N VAL A 17 -30.72 54.01 -4.43
CA VAL A 17 -31.72 52.98 -4.81
C VAL A 17 -32.16 53.15 -6.26
N ARG A 18 -32.21 52.06 -7.03
CA ARG A 18 -33.14 51.86 -8.15
C ARG A 18 -33.45 50.38 -8.36
N ARG A 19 -34.62 50.11 -8.93
CA ARG A 19 -35.23 48.79 -9.18
C ARG A 19 -35.42 48.60 -10.71
N THR A 20 -36.06 47.49 -11.11
CA THR A 20 -36.61 47.17 -12.46
C THR A 20 -35.56 46.86 -13.57
N GLN A 21 -35.84 46.02 -14.58
CA GLN A 21 -37.11 45.38 -14.98
C GLN A 21 -36.94 43.99 -15.65
N ARG A 22 -38.06 43.26 -15.84
CA ARG A 22 -38.18 41.92 -16.46
C ARG A 22 -38.19 41.96 -18.01
N ALA A 23 -37.62 40.91 -18.64
CA ALA A 23 -38.19 40.14 -19.78
C ALA A 23 -37.42 38.79 -19.89
N THR A 24 -37.89 37.59 -20.30
CA THR A 24 -39.17 36.98 -20.75
C THR A 24 -39.60 37.09 -22.23
N ARG A 25 -39.07 36.19 -23.09
CA ARG A 25 -39.66 35.73 -24.38
C ARG A 25 -39.01 34.36 -24.75
N SER A 26 -39.65 33.20 -24.59
CA SER A 26 -40.57 32.50 -25.54
C SER A 26 -40.04 32.45 -26.99
N GLU A 27 -40.06 31.40 -27.80
CA GLU A 27 -40.60 30.03 -27.79
C GLU A 27 -40.47 29.53 -29.25
N ARG A 28 -40.19 28.23 -29.47
CA ARG A 28 -40.65 27.32 -30.57
C ARG A 28 -39.71 26.09 -30.59
N ARG A 29 -40.23 24.86 -30.46
CA ARG A 29 -40.90 24.01 -31.48
C ARG A 29 -39.99 23.71 -32.68
N ASN A 30 -39.82 22.47 -33.16
CA ASN A 30 -40.57 21.21 -32.93
C ASN A 30 -39.64 19.98 -32.90
N ALA A 31 -40.18 18.81 -32.51
CA ALA A 31 -39.56 17.50 -32.70
C ALA A 31 -40.00 16.85 -34.03
N VAL A 32 -39.25 15.83 -34.53
CA VAL A 32 -39.72 14.61 -35.25
C VAL A 32 -38.53 13.71 -35.66
N LYS A 33 -38.79 12.40 -35.78
CA LYS A 33 -37.96 11.28 -36.31
C LYS A 33 -38.86 10.45 -37.27
N PRO A 34 -38.40 9.45 -38.06
CA PRO A 34 -37.07 9.13 -38.63
C PRO A 34 -37.15 8.87 -40.17
N GLY A 35 -36.14 8.24 -40.78
CA GLY A 35 -36.17 7.69 -42.16
C GLY A 35 -34.97 8.13 -43.03
N VAL A 36 -34.43 7.44 -44.05
CA VAL A 36 -34.23 6.03 -44.47
C VAL A 36 -33.99 6.04 -46.01
N SER A 37 -32.78 5.67 -46.43
CA SER A 37 -32.40 5.11 -47.76
C SER A 37 -32.38 5.97 -49.06
N ALA A 38 -31.82 5.32 -50.10
CA ALA A 38 -31.99 5.54 -51.56
C ALA A 38 -31.28 6.71 -52.31
N LYS A 39 -29.96 6.61 -52.43
CA LYS A 39 -29.23 6.36 -53.71
C LYS A 39 -30.02 6.55 -55.05
N ILE A 40 -29.50 7.36 -55.98
CA ILE A 40 -29.38 7.05 -57.44
C ILE A 40 -28.45 8.05 -58.17
N ARG A 41 -27.86 7.63 -59.31
CA ARG A 41 -27.01 8.44 -60.19
C ARG A 41 -27.82 9.09 -61.32
N SER A 42 -27.32 10.16 -61.91
CA SER A 42 -27.44 10.38 -63.37
C SER A 42 -26.19 11.06 -63.93
N ILE A 43 -25.85 10.77 -65.19
CA ILE A 43 -24.72 11.35 -65.94
C ILE A 43 -25.23 11.69 -67.33
N ALA A 44 -25.04 12.94 -67.76
CA ALA A 44 -25.36 13.38 -69.12
C ALA A 44 -24.22 14.24 -69.70
N LYS A 45 -23.54 13.69 -70.71
CA LYS A 45 -22.88 14.40 -71.82
C LYS A 45 -23.93 14.55 -72.97
N PRO A 46 -23.64 15.11 -74.17
CA PRO A 46 -22.39 15.69 -74.69
C PRO A 46 -22.53 17.05 -75.42
N ALA A 47 -21.39 17.61 -75.84
CA ALA A 47 -21.24 18.27 -77.14
C ALA A 47 -19.73 18.31 -77.53
N ARG A 48 -19.42 18.41 -78.83
CA ARG A 48 -18.07 18.73 -79.35
C ARG A 48 -18.21 19.86 -80.38
N GLY A 49 -17.33 20.86 -80.29
CA GLY A 49 -17.11 21.90 -81.29
C GLY A 49 -15.61 22.02 -81.61
N PRO A 50 -15.22 22.63 -82.74
CA PRO A 50 -13.86 22.54 -83.27
C PRO A 50 -12.83 23.38 -82.50
N ALA A 51 -11.56 22.99 -82.63
CA ALA A 51 -10.44 23.66 -81.98
C ALA A 51 -10.03 24.95 -82.71
N PHE A 52 -9.73 26.00 -81.92
CA PHE A 52 -8.99 27.18 -82.36
C PHE A 52 -7.74 27.32 -81.50
N PHE A 53 -6.60 27.60 -82.14
CA PHE A 53 -5.34 27.87 -81.44
C PHE A 53 -5.39 29.25 -80.78
N THR A 54 -5.10 29.31 -79.48
CA THR A 54 -4.70 30.53 -78.76
C THR A 54 -3.51 30.21 -77.85
N PRO A 55 -2.54 31.13 -77.69
CA PRO A 55 -1.40 30.89 -76.81
C PRO A 55 -1.80 30.95 -75.33
N ASN A 56 -1.18 30.11 -74.50
CA ASN A 56 -1.50 29.99 -73.08
C ASN A 56 -1.28 31.31 -72.30
N PRO A 57 -2.27 31.81 -71.54
CA PRO A 57 -2.00 32.66 -70.39
C PRO A 57 -1.30 31.84 -69.28
N PRO A 58 -0.58 32.48 -68.34
CA PRO A 58 0.11 31.77 -67.26
C PRO A 58 -0.87 31.01 -66.35
N PRO A 59 -0.42 29.91 -65.71
CA PRO A 59 -1.31 29.06 -64.91
C PRO A 59 -1.85 29.81 -63.69
N MET A 60 -3.18 29.88 -63.58
CA MET A 60 -3.83 30.27 -62.34
C MET A 60 -3.40 29.33 -61.21
N ALA A 61 -3.09 29.88 -60.04
CA ALA A 61 -2.69 29.09 -58.88
C ALA A 61 -3.81 28.10 -58.50
N ALA A 62 -3.51 26.81 -58.56
CA ALA A 62 -4.42 25.77 -58.07
C ALA A 62 -4.68 25.99 -56.57
N PRO A 63 -5.92 25.77 -56.08
CA PRO A 63 -6.18 25.80 -54.65
C PRO A 63 -5.31 24.75 -53.96
N LEU A 64 -4.62 25.17 -52.88
CA LEU A 64 -3.76 24.30 -52.10
C LEU A 64 -4.54 23.06 -51.64
N ALA A 65 -4.20 21.91 -52.21
CA ALA A 65 -4.78 20.64 -51.80
C ALA A 65 -4.37 20.38 -50.35
N SER A 66 -5.33 20.48 -49.43
CA SER A 66 -5.13 20.12 -48.03
C SER A 66 -4.70 18.65 -47.97
N SER A 67 -3.47 18.40 -47.50
CA SER A 67 -2.99 17.04 -47.29
C SER A 67 -4.01 16.29 -46.41
N PRO A 68 -4.45 15.08 -46.80
CA PRO A 68 -5.37 14.32 -45.98
C PRO A 68 -4.68 14.06 -44.64
N ALA A 69 -5.25 14.61 -43.56
CA ALA A 69 -4.68 14.44 -42.22
C ALA A 69 -4.57 12.95 -41.93
N THR A 70 -3.34 12.45 -41.80
CA THR A 70 -3.06 11.03 -41.59
C THR A 70 -3.68 10.62 -40.25
N ALA A 71 -4.88 10.04 -40.30
CA ALA A 71 -5.59 9.60 -39.11
C ALA A 71 -4.72 8.58 -38.37
N ALA A 72 -4.16 9.00 -37.23
CA ALA A 72 -3.28 8.16 -36.43
C ALA A 72 -4.02 6.85 -36.11
N ALA A 73 -3.45 5.73 -36.56
CA ALA A 73 -4.04 4.42 -36.31
C ALA A 73 -4.24 4.25 -34.79
N PRO A 74 -5.41 3.77 -34.32
CA PRO A 74 -5.67 3.67 -32.90
C PRO A 74 -4.61 2.79 -32.26
N ALA A 75 -3.78 3.37 -31.40
CA ALA A 75 -2.59 2.74 -30.87
C ALA A 75 -2.95 1.39 -30.24
N ALA A 76 -2.44 0.30 -30.82
CA ALA A 76 -2.82 -1.06 -30.46
C ALA A 76 -2.70 -1.25 -28.95
N ALA A 77 -3.81 -1.58 -28.30
CA ALA A 77 -3.91 -1.62 -26.85
C ALA A 77 -2.96 -2.68 -26.26
N ARG A 78 -1.76 -2.24 -25.85
CA ARG A 78 -0.72 -3.10 -25.28
C ARG A 78 -1.33 -3.93 -24.15
N SER A 79 -1.19 -5.24 -24.20
CA SER A 79 -1.74 -6.13 -23.17
C SER A 79 -0.93 -6.01 -21.88
N TYR A 80 -1.35 -5.09 -21.01
CA TYR A 80 -0.80 -4.91 -19.66
C TYR A 80 -1.04 -6.11 -18.74
N VAL A 81 -1.89 -7.08 -19.14
CA VAL A 81 -2.33 -8.21 -18.31
C VAL A 81 -1.17 -9.12 -17.92
N GLY A 82 -0.29 -9.50 -18.86
CA GLY A 82 0.84 -10.40 -18.57
C GLY A 82 1.79 -9.85 -17.49
N PRO A 83 2.35 -8.63 -17.67
CA PRO A 83 3.18 -7.99 -16.66
C PRO A 83 2.43 -7.72 -15.33
N MET A 84 1.12 -7.45 -15.37
CA MET A 84 0.30 -7.27 -14.17
C MET A 84 0.15 -8.57 -13.37
N VAL A 85 -0.11 -9.71 -14.03
CA VAL A 85 -0.17 -11.03 -13.39
C VAL A 85 1.18 -11.37 -12.76
N LEU A 86 2.27 -11.19 -13.50
CA LEU A 86 3.62 -11.44 -13.01
C LEU A 86 3.97 -10.61 -11.76
N MET A 87 3.60 -9.32 -11.73
CA MET A 87 3.76 -8.47 -10.54
C MET A 87 2.85 -8.90 -9.38
N THR A 88 1.63 -9.35 -9.67
CA THR A 88 0.70 -9.86 -8.65
C THR A 88 1.25 -11.14 -7.99
N THR A 89 1.83 -12.04 -8.80
CA THR A 89 2.57 -13.22 -8.31
C THR A 89 3.83 -12.82 -7.53
N LEU A 90 4.59 -11.82 -7.98
CA LEU A 90 5.78 -11.34 -7.26
C LEU A 90 5.43 -10.89 -5.84
N PHE A 91 4.39 -10.08 -5.66
CA PHE A 91 3.96 -9.60 -4.35
C PHE A 91 3.36 -10.71 -3.46
N PHE A 92 2.64 -11.67 -4.05
CA PHE A 92 2.19 -12.87 -3.33
C PHE A 92 3.39 -13.65 -2.78
N LEU A 93 4.40 -13.94 -3.61
CA LEU A 93 5.59 -14.69 -3.22
C LEU A 93 6.49 -13.92 -2.26
N PHE A 94 6.67 -12.61 -2.49
CA PHE A 94 7.37 -11.70 -1.58
C PHE A 94 6.75 -11.75 -0.18
N ALA A 95 5.45 -11.55 -0.06
CA ALA A 95 4.77 -11.57 1.23
C ALA A 95 4.77 -12.95 1.88
N ALA A 96 4.66 -14.02 1.08
CA ALA A 96 4.79 -15.38 1.57
C ALA A 96 6.18 -15.61 2.17
N VAL A 97 7.26 -15.23 1.47
CA VAL A 97 8.63 -15.30 1.99
C VAL A 97 8.81 -14.50 3.28
N THR A 98 8.30 -13.26 3.34
CA THR A 98 8.40 -12.42 4.56
C THR A 98 7.76 -13.11 5.75
N ASN A 99 6.50 -13.54 5.62
CA ASN A 99 5.76 -14.16 6.73
C ASN A 99 6.27 -15.58 7.05
N PHE A 100 6.95 -16.26 6.10
CA PHE A 100 7.60 -17.54 6.37
C PHE A 100 8.79 -17.38 7.31
N ASN A 101 9.59 -16.32 7.10
CA ASN A 101 10.69 -15.97 8.01
C ASN A 101 10.17 -15.72 9.43
N ASP A 102 9.05 -14.99 9.57
CA ASP A 102 8.48 -14.66 10.87
C ASP A 102 8.00 -15.89 11.67
N VAL A 103 7.68 -17.01 11.01
CA VAL A 103 7.40 -18.31 11.66
C VAL A 103 8.68 -19.04 12.11
N LEU A 104 9.81 -18.81 11.43
CA LEU A 104 11.12 -19.35 11.82
C LEU A 104 11.77 -18.55 12.96
N MET A 105 11.43 -17.27 13.12
CA MET A 105 12.02 -16.37 14.11
C MET A 105 11.95 -16.86 15.58
N PRO A 106 10.84 -17.46 16.09
CA PRO A 106 10.79 -17.99 17.45
C PRO A 106 11.78 -19.13 17.68
N TYR A 107 11.87 -20.09 16.75
CA TYR A 107 12.84 -21.18 16.82
C TYR A 107 14.29 -20.66 16.81
N LEU A 108 14.56 -19.59 16.06
CA LEU A 108 15.86 -18.94 16.07
C LEU A 108 16.17 -18.21 17.38
N LYS A 109 15.14 -17.70 18.09
CA LYS A 109 15.31 -17.15 19.45
C LYS A 109 15.73 -18.25 20.42
N ASP A 110 15.07 -19.42 20.35
CA ASP A 110 15.36 -20.60 21.17
C ASP A 110 16.79 -21.13 20.90
N VAL A 111 17.11 -21.42 19.62
CA VAL A 111 18.42 -21.95 19.16
C VAL A 111 19.60 -21.05 19.50
N CYS A 112 19.42 -19.73 19.45
CA CYS A 112 20.46 -18.76 19.77
C CYS A 112 20.41 -18.26 21.23
N GLN A 113 19.50 -18.80 22.06
CA GLN A 113 19.24 -18.39 23.45
C GLN A 113 19.18 -16.87 23.65
N LEU A 114 18.46 -16.16 22.77
CA LEU A 114 18.48 -14.69 22.75
C LEU A 114 17.75 -14.12 23.97
N THR A 115 18.46 -13.28 24.72
CA THR A 115 17.88 -12.43 25.78
C THR A 115 16.79 -11.52 25.20
N ASP A 116 15.84 -11.06 26.02
CA ASP A 116 14.73 -10.24 25.53
C ASP A 116 15.18 -8.88 24.95
N PHE A 117 16.32 -8.36 25.40
CA PHE A 117 16.96 -7.19 24.79
C PHE A 117 17.44 -7.50 23.36
N GLN A 118 18.15 -8.62 23.15
CA GLN A 118 18.56 -9.09 21.82
C GLN A 118 17.35 -9.40 20.93
N SER A 119 16.31 -10.02 21.48
CA SER A 119 15.03 -10.29 20.82
C SER A 119 14.29 -9.03 20.37
N THR A 120 14.51 -7.89 21.04
CA THR A 120 13.97 -6.59 20.64
C THR A 120 14.85 -5.94 19.57
N ALA A 121 16.18 -6.01 19.72
CA ALA A 121 17.14 -5.49 18.76
C ALA A 121 17.03 -6.17 17.37
N VAL A 122 16.54 -7.40 17.30
CA VAL A 122 16.12 -8.09 16.06
C VAL A 122 15.08 -7.28 15.28
N GLN A 123 14.01 -6.81 15.93
CA GLN A 123 12.99 -5.97 15.29
C GLN A 123 13.56 -4.60 14.90
N SER A 124 14.43 -4.03 15.75
CA SER A 124 15.13 -2.78 15.46
C SER A 124 16.05 -2.89 14.23
N ALA A 125 16.75 -4.02 14.04
CA ALA A 125 17.58 -4.26 12.86
C ALA A 125 16.74 -4.42 11.58
N PHE A 126 15.57 -5.06 11.69
CA PHE A 126 14.62 -5.20 10.57
C PHE A 126 14.11 -3.85 10.08
N PHE A 127 13.56 -3.01 10.96
CA PHE A 127 13.13 -1.64 10.60
C PHE A 127 14.31 -0.71 10.26
N GLY A 128 15.47 -0.91 10.89
CA GLY A 128 16.72 -0.21 10.58
C GLY A 128 17.19 -0.48 9.15
N ALA A 129 17.06 -1.72 8.66
CA ALA A 129 17.35 -2.06 7.27
C ALA A 129 16.43 -1.29 6.29
N TYR A 130 15.12 -1.22 6.56
CA TYR A 130 14.19 -0.41 5.75
C TYR A 130 14.58 1.07 5.69
N PHE A 131 14.87 1.68 6.85
CA PHE A 131 15.27 3.08 6.90
C PHE A 131 16.61 3.34 6.19
N LEU A 132 17.62 2.52 6.47
CA LEU A 132 18.99 2.74 6.02
C LEU A 132 19.20 2.36 4.54
N MET A 133 18.59 1.27 4.05
CA MET A 133 18.77 0.80 2.67
C MET A 133 17.81 1.41 1.65
N SER A 134 16.73 2.10 2.05
CA SER A 134 15.82 2.70 1.05
C SER A 134 16.52 3.78 0.19
N LEU A 135 17.36 4.63 0.79
CA LEU A 135 18.09 5.67 0.05
C LEU A 135 19.22 5.13 -0.86
N PRO A 136 20.01 4.11 -0.47
CA PRO A 136 20.83 3.34 -1.40
C PRO A 136 20.02 2.65 -2.50
N ALA A 137 18.92 1.98 -2.16
CA ALA A 137 18.08 1.25 -3.10
C ALA A 137 17.57 2.15 -4.25
N GLY A 138 17.18 3.39 -3.95
CA GLY A 138 16.84 4.39 -4.97
C GLY A 138 17.94 4.63 -5.99
N ARG A 139 19.17 4.89 -5.52
CA ARG A 139 20.34 5.14 -6.38
C ARG A 139 20.75 3.90 -7.19
N VAL A 140 20.58 2.71 -6.62
CA VAL A 140 20.79 1.42 -7.29
C VAL A 140 19.74 1.23 -8.39
N LEU A 141 18.47 1.52 -8.11
CA LEU A 141 17.35 1.44 -9.05
C LEU A 141 17.44 2.49 -10.17
N GLU A 142 17.99 3.67 -9.87
CA GLU A 142 18.32 4.71 -10.85
C GLU A 142 19.30 4.17 -11.89
N LYS A 143 20.42 3.59 -11.45
CA LYS A 143 21.48 3.03 -12.32
C LYS A 143 21.10 1.72 -13.03
N LEU A 144 20.35 0.83 -12.37
CA LEU A 144 20.10 -0.53 -12.89
C LEU A 144 18.74 -0.71 -13.57
N GLY A 145 17.76 0.16 -13.31
CA GLY A 145 16.38 -0.01 -13.80
C GLY A 145 15.56 -1.01 -12.98
N PHE A 146 14.24 -1.01 -13.18
CA PHE A 146 13.29 -1.71 -12.30
C PHE A 146 13.49 -3.24 -12.28
N GLN A 147 13.63 -3.88 -13.44
CA GLN A 147 13.80 -5.35 -13.52
C GLN A 147 15.07 -5.81 -12.79
N ARG A 148 16.22 -5.17 -13.06
CA ARG A 148 17.50 -5.53 -12.41
C ARG A 148 17.49 -5.21 -10.91
N GLY A 149 16.77 -4.17 -10.48
CA GLY A 149 16.54 -3.88 -9.06
C GLY A 149 15.76 -5.00 -8.35
N ILE A 150 14.70 -5.53 -8.96
CA ILE A 150 13.92 -6.67 -8.45
C ILE A 150 14.79 -7.93 -8.33
N VAL A 151 15.54 -8.27 -9.38
CA VAL A 151 16.44 -9.43 -9.38
C VAL A 151 17.53 -9.29 -8.31
N LEU A 152 18.16 -8.11 -8.19
CA LEU A 152 19.17 -7.85 -7.16
C LEU A 152 18.57 -7.94 -5.74
N GLY A 153 17.35 -7.46 -5.52
CA GLY A 153 16.66 -7.61 -4.23
C GLY A 153 16.44 -9.07 -3.84
N LEU A 154 15.98 -9.91 -4.78
CA LEU A 154 15.80 -11.35 -4.57
C LEU A 154 17.13 -12.06 -4.28
N LEU A 155 18.21 -11.70 -4.98
CA LEU A 155 19.55 -12.26 -4.72
C LEU A 155 20.11 -11.83 -3.35
N VAL A 156 19.91 -10.58 -2.94
CA VAL A 156 20.31 -10.09 -1.60
C VAL A 156 19.51 -10.81 -0.50
N MET A 157 18.21 -11.06 -0.71
CA MET A 157 17.41 -11.91 0.19
C MET A 157 17.92 -13.36 0.23
N ALA A 158 18.28 -13.95 -0.92
CA ALA A 158 18.80 -15.31 -0.98
C ALA A 158 20.14 -15.45 -0.21
N VAL A 159 21.02 -14.44 -0.33
CA VAL A 159 22.26 -14.35 0.48
C VAL A 159 21.93 -14.23 1.97
N GLY A 160 20.96 -13.39 2.35
CA GLY A 160 20.46 -13.31 3.73
C GLY A 160 19.95 -14.66 4.26
N ALA A 161 19.15 -15.38 3.46
CA ALA A 161 18.65 -16.71 3.77
C ALA A 161 19.78 -17.74 3.96
N LEU A 162 20.80 -17.74 3.09
CA LEU A 162 21.98 -18.60 3.25
C LEU A 162 22.80 -18.25 4.50
N LEU A 163 22.89 -16.98 4.88
CA LEU A 163 23.64 -16.52 6.06
C LEU A 163 23.04 -16.97 7.40
N PHE A 164 21.76 -17.38 7.45
CA PHE A 164 21.19 -18.02 8.64
C PHE A 164 21.77 -19.42 8.91
N VAL A 165 22.29 -20.13 7.89
CA VAL A 165 22.92 -21.45 8.07
C VAL A 165 24.21 -21.37 8.91
N PRO A 166 25.22 -20.53 8.59
CA PRO A 166 26.35 -20.32 9.47
C PRO A 166 25.97 -19.62 10.78
N ALA A 167 24.93 -18.75 10.82
CA ALA A 167 24.45 -18.16 12.07
C ALA A 167 23.95 -19.23 13.06
N ALA A 168 23.16 -20.19 12.59
CA ALA A 168 22.65 -21.31 13.39
C ALA A 168 23.76 -22.32 13.79
N ASN A 169 24.84 -22.42 13.00
CA ASN A 169 26.02 -23.22 13.36
C ASN A 169 26.89 -22.53 14.42
N SER A 170 27.14 -21.22 14.29
CA SER A 170 28.02 -20.48 15.21
C SER A 170 27.30 -19.90 16.43
N ARG A 171 25.96 -20.01 16.49
CA ARG A 171 25.06 -19.45 17.53
C ARG A 171 25.35 -17.96 17.82
N THR A 172 25.94 -17.24 16.87
CA THR A 172 26.53 -15.90 17.10
C THR A 172 25.54 -14.80 16.73
N PHE A 173 25.04 -14.08 17.74
CA PHE A 173 24.04 -13.00 17.58
C PHE A 173 24.41 -11.92 16.54
N GLY A 174 25.68 -11.55 16.43
CA GLY A 174 26.14 -10.58 15.42
C GLY A 174 25.95 -11.07 13.98
N LEU A 175 26.20 -12.36 13.71
CA LEU A 175 26.03 -12.95 12.37
C LEU A 175 24.54 -13.17 12.05
N PHE A 176 23.73 -13.44 13.09
CA PHE A 176 22.27 -13.50 13.01
C PHE A 176 21.65 -12.14 12.64
N LEU A 177 22.04 -11.05 13.33
CA LEU A 177 21.60 -9.70 12.97
C LEU A 177 22.04 -9.31 11.56
N LEU A 178 23.23 -9.74 11.11
CA LEU A 178 23.70 -9.48 9.75
C LEU A 178 22.87 -10.23 8.71
N ALA A 179 22.54 -11.52 8.92
CA ALA A 179 21.66 -12.29 8.04
C ALA A 179 20.27 -11.64 7.91
N LEU A 180 19.68 -11.22 9.03
CA LEU A 180 18.41 -10.50 9.07
C LEU A 180 18.47 -9.14 8.39
N SER A 181 19.59 -8.42 8.54
CA SER A 181 19.82 -7.12 7.88
C SER A 181 19.92 -7.26 6.36
N PHE A 182 20.56 -8.33 5.86
CA PHE A 182 20.56 -8.65 4.43
C PHE A 182 19.16 -9.00 3.91
N LEU A 183 18.39 -9.79 4.66
CA LEU A 183 17.00 -10.11 4.31
C LEU A 183 16.14 -8.84 4.22
N GLY A 184 16.21 -7.96 5.23
CA GLY A 184 15.54 -6.67 5.25
C GLY A 184 15.99 -5.72 4.13
N ALA A 185 17.29 -5.66 3.83
CA ALA A 185 17.84 -4.86 2.73
C ALA A 185 17.31 -5.32 1.35
N GLY A 186 17.27 -6.63 1.09
CA GLY A 186 16.73 -7.18 -0.14
C GLY A 186 15.23 -6.91 -0.31
N MET A 187 14.44 -7.04 0.78
CA MET A 187 13.02 -6.66 0.80
C MET A 187 12.81 -5.15 0.55
N THR A 188 13.67 -4.31 1.12
CA THR A 188 13.63 -2.85 0.91
C THR A 188 13.85 -2.52 -0.57
N LEU A 189 14.88 -3.11 -1.20
CA LEU A 189 15.16 -2.93 -2.63
C LEU A 189 14.00 -3.43 -3.51
N LEU A 190 13.38 -4.55 -3.17
CA LEU A 190 12.16 -5.05 -3.83
C LEU A 190 10.99 -4.07 -3.71
N GLN A 191 10.69 -3.55 -2.51
CA GLN A 191 9.58 -2.61 -2.33
C GLN A 191 9.79 -1.27 -3.05
N VAL A 192 11.00 -0.72 -3.03
CA VAL A 192 11.37 0.52 -3.74
C VAL A 192 11.24 0.36 -5.25
N ALA A 193 11.48 -0.85 -5.78
CA ALA A 193 11.33 -1.17 -7.20
C ALA A 193 9.88 -1.50 -7.62
N ALA A 194 9.20 -2.38 -6.89
CA ALA A 194 7.97 -3.02 -7.35
C ALA A 194 6.71 -2.15 -7.19
N ASN A 195 6.61 -1.37 -6.10
CA ASN A 195 5.48 -0.44 -5.89
C ASN A 195 5.33 0.60 -7.02
N PRO A 196 6.37 1.37 -7.42
CA PRO A 196 6.25 2.29 -8.55
C PRO A 196 6.11 1.56 -9.89
N TYR A 197 6.69 0.36 -10.06
CA TYR A 197 6.51 -0.40 -11.30
C TYR A 197 5.03 -0.74 -11.54
N VAL A 198 4.31 -1.25 -10.53
CA VAL A 198 2.87 -1.51 -10.58
C VAL A 198 2.05 -0.23 -10.80
N SER A 199 2.46 0.89 -10.20
CA SER A 199 1.77 2.18 -10.38
C SER A 199 1.88 2.70 -11.82
N VAL A 200 2.99 2.46 -12.50
CA VAL A 200 3.27 2.89 -13.89
C VAL A 200 2.71 1.90 -14.93
N LEU A 201 2.34 0.68 -14.53
CA LEU A 201 1.86 -0.42 -15.39
C LEU A 201 0.43 -0.20 -15.94
N GLY A 202 0.26 0.80 -16.80
CA GLY A 202 -1.01 1.16 -17.45
C GLY A 202 -1.58 2.51 -16.96
N PRO A 203 -2.83 2.86 -17.34
CA PRO A 203 -3.37 4.22 -17.15
C PRO A 203 -3.31 4.72 -15.71
N ALA A 204 -2.91 6.00 -15.52
CA ALA A 204 -2.74 6.62 -14.20
C ALA A 204 -4.04 6.60 -13.37
N ARG A 205 -5.20 6.80 -14.00
CA ARG A 205 -6.53 6.76 -13.35
C ARG A 205 -6.79 5.45 -12.58
N THR A 206 -6.20 4.33 -13.00
CA THR A 206 -6.40 3.02 -12.36
C THR A 206 -5.19 2.52 -11.55
N ALA A 207 -4.15 3.34 -11.38
CA ALA A 207 -2.93 2.97 -10.63
C ALA A 207 -3.23 2.52 -9.19
N ALA A 208 -4.10 3.23 -8.47
CA ALA A 208 -4.49 2.86 -7.11
C ALA A 208 -5.26 1.53 -7.05
N SER A 209 -6.12 1.27 -8.04
CA SER A 209 -6.83 -0.01 -8.16
C SER A 209 -5.85 -1.17 -8.42
N ARG A 210 -4.82 -0.96 -9.26
CA ARG A 210 -3.73 -1.94 -9.49
C ARG A 210 -2.95 -2.26 -8.22
N ILE A 211 -2.51 -1.24 -7.47
CA ILE A 211 -1.81 -1.46 -6.19
C ILE A 211 -2.74 -2.16 -5.18
N SER A 212 -4.05 -1.91 -5.20
CA SER A 212 -5.01 -2.64 -4.36
C SER A 212 -5.13 -4.13 -4.75
N ILE A 213 -5.17 -4.48 -6.05
CA ILE A 213 -5.13 -5.88 -6.53
C ILE A 213 -3.87 -6.58 -6.02
N VAL A 214 -2.72 -5.95 -6.24
CA VAL A 214 -1.40 -6.46 -5.82
C VAL A 214 -1.30 -6.56 -4.29
N GLY A 215 -1.91 -5.63 -3.56
CA GLY A 215 -2.01 -5.61 -2.11
C GLY A 215 -2.96 -6.66 -1.50
N VAL A 216 -3.92 -7.19 -2.28
CA VAL A 216 -4.70 -8.39 -1.92
C VAL A 216 -3.83 -9.63 -2.08
N ALA A 217 -3.13 -9.78 -3.21
CA ALA A 217 -2.22 -10.91 -3.43
C ALA A 217 -1.09 -10.95 -2.38
N ASN A 218 -0.51 -9.81 -2.03
CA ASN A 218 0.41 -9.65 -0.90
C ASN A 218 -0.21 -10.16 0.41
N GLY A 219 -1.43 -9.74 0.75
CA GLY A 219 -2.10 -10.21 1.97
C GLY A 219 -2.34 -11.72 1.97
N LEU A 220 -2.76 -12.30 0.84
CA LEU A 220 -3.01 -13.74 0.70
C LEU A 220 -1.73 -14.55 0.86
N GLY A 221 -0.60 -14.10 0.30
CA GLY A 221 0.71 -14.72 0.53
C GLY A 221 1.11 -14.67 2.00
N GLY A 222 0.86 -13.53 2.67
CA GLY A 222 1.11 -13.35 4.10
C GLY A 222 0.21 -14.21 5.01
N THR A 223 -1.05 -14.47 4.65
CA THR A 223 -1.95 -15.34 5.42
C THR A 223 -1.69 -16.83 5.18
N LEU A 224 -1.41 -17.24 3.93
CA LEU A 224 -1.19 -18.65 3.61
C LEU A 224 0.20 -19.15 4.04
N SER A 225 1.22 -18.28 4.05
CA SER A 225 2.58 -18.70 4.37
C SER A 225 2.76 -19.24 5.79
N PRO A 226 2.23 -18.61 6.86
CA PRO A 226 2.28 -19.21 8.19
C PRO A 226 1.55 -20.54 8.32
N LEU A 227 0.51 -20.79 7.51
CA LEU A 227 -0.18 -22.08 7.48
C LEU A 227 0.68 -23.15 6.78
N ILE A 228 1.34 -22.81 5.68
CA ILE A 228 2.20 -23.74 4.92
C ILE A 228 3.53 -23.99 5.65
N GLY A 229 4.17 -22.95 6.17
CA GLY A 229 5.32 -23.07 7.08
C GLY A 229 4.94 -23.86 8.33
N GLY A 230 3.73 -23.63 8.86
CA GLY A 230 3.18 -24.42 9.95
C GLY A 230 3.01 -25.90 9.63
N LEU A 231 2.52 -26.28 8.43
CA LEU A 231 2.47 -27.69 8.01
C LEU A 231 3.87 -28.33 8.02
N ILE A 232 4.86 -27.60 7.49
CA ILE A 232 6.23 -28.11 7.30
C ILE A 232 7.03 -28.15 8.62
N LEU A 233 6.77 -27.24 9.55
CA LEU A 233 7.45 -27.14 10.86
C LEU A 233 6.74 -27.91 11.98
N PHE A 234 5.42 -27.75 12.09
CA PHE A 234 4.67 -28.19 13.27
C PHE A 234 4.09 -29.61 13.15
N GLY A 235 4.10 -30.24 11.97
CA GLY A 235 3.49 -31.56 11.70
C GLY A 235 3.96 -32.77 12.55
N GLY A 236 4.86 -32.56 13.52
CA GLY A 236 5.14 -33.48 14.62
C GLY A 236 5.62 -32.77 15.90
N SER A 237 5.42 -31.46 16.03
CA SER A 237 6.21 -30.60 16.93
C SER A 237 5.94 -30.75 18.41
N THR A 238 4.74 -31.19 18.82
CA THR A 238 4.43 -31.48 20.23
C THR A 238 5.24 -32.67 20.72
N VAL A 239 5.25 -33.76 19.94
CA VAL A 239 6.07 -34.95 20.17
C VAL A 239 7.56 -34.61 20.06
N LEU A 240 7.95 -33.84 19.04
CA LEU A 240 9.34 -33.50 18.80
C LEU A 240 9.91 -32.57 19.89
N LYS A 241 9.20 -31.50 20.29
CA LYS A 241 9.63 -30.66 21.42
C LYS A 241 9.60 -31.44 22.74
N ALA A 242 8.70 -32.41 22.93
CA ALA A 242 8.71 -33.29 24.12
C ALA A 242 9.90 -34.27 24.12
N GLN A 243 10.33 -34.77 22.96
CA GLN A 243 11.52 -35.62 22.82
C GLN A 243 12.81 -34.81 23.03
N LEU A 244 12.95 -33.66 22.38
CA LEU A 244 14.07 -32.75 22.64
C LEU A 244 14.08 -32.28 24.11
N ALA A 245 12.92 -32.11 24.75
CA ALA A 245 12.83 -31.76 26.17
C ALA A 245 13.45 -32.80 27.12
N GLN A 246 13.82 -34.00 26.64
CA GLN A 246 14.52 -35.04 27.41
C GLN A 246 16.04 -35.10 27.13
N LEU A 247 16.54 -34.49 26.04
CA LEU A 247 17.96 -34.55 25.67
C LEU A 247 18.86 -33.59 26.49
N PRO A 248 20.19 -33.78 26.52
CA PRO A 248 21.16 -32.77 26.97
C PRO A 248 21.09 -31.48 26.15
N LEU A 249 21.41 -30.34 26.77
CA LEU A 249 21.29 -29.00 26.17
C LEU A 249 22.05 -28.87 24.84
N GLU A 250 23.29 -29.39 24.77
CA GLU A 250 24.11 -29.39 23.54
C GLU A 250 23.44 -30.12 22.38
N GLN A 251 22.81 -31.26 22.65
CA GLN A 251 22.15 -32.08 21.63
C GLN A 251 20.85 -31.39 21.14
N ARG A 252 20.03 -30.84 22.04
CA ARG A 252 18.84 -30.04 21.66
C ARG A 252 19.20 -28.93 20.69
N LEU A 253 20.16 -28.10 21.06
CA LEU A 253 20.61 -26.96 20.26
C LEU A 253 21.34 -27.36 18.97
N SER A 254 21.64 -28.65 18.77
CA SER A 254 22.14 -29.19 17.51
C SER A 254 21.01 -29.69 16.59
N GLU A 255 19.98 -30.32 17.18
CA GLU A 255 18.79 -30.82 16.49
C GLU A 255 17.84 -29.69 16.08
N GLU A 256 17.54 -28.74 16.96
CA GLU A 256 16.71 -27.56 16.61
C GLU A 256 17.35 -26.76 15.48
N ALA A 257 18.68 -26.61 15.51
CA ALA A 257 19.43 -26.00 14.42
C ALA A 257 19.37 -26.85 13.13
N ALA A 258 19.34 -28.18 13.24
CA ALA A 258 19.19 -29.08 12.08
C ALA A 258 17.78 -29.01 11.45
N LEU A 259 16.73 -28.73 12.21
CA LEU A 259 15.36 -28.50 11.70
C LEU A 259 15.25 -27.19 10.90
N VAL A 260 15.89 -26.12 11.38
CA VAL A 260 15.77 -24.78 10.79
C VAL A 260 16.64 -24.57 9.54
N LYS A 261 17.82 -25.21 9.47
CA LYS A 261 18.75 -25.12 8.32
C LYS A 261 18.13 -25.47 6.94
N PRO A 262 17.49 -26.64 6.73
CA PRO A 262 16.95 -27.02 5.42
C PRO A 262 15.86 -26.07 4.93
N LEU A 263 15.12 -25.43 5.84
CA LEU A 263 14.08 -24.46 5.51
C LEU A 263 14.67 -23.14 5.01
N TYR A 264 15.75 -22.65 5.62
CA TYR A 264 16.48 -21.49 5.11
C TYR A 264 17.23 -21.78 3.80
N VAL A 265 17.77 -22.99 3.62
CA VAL A 265 18.37 -23.43 2.33
C VAL A 265 17.28 -23.52 1.25
N GLY A 266 16.14 -24.14 1.54
CA GLY A 266 14.99 -24.19 0.63
C GLY A 266 14.47 -22.82 0.25
N LEU A 267 14.40 -21.90 1.23
CA LEU A 267 14.04 -20.49 1.01
C LEU A 267 15.05 -19.77 0.11
N ALA A 268 16.35 -19.98 0.32
CA ALA A 268 17.40 -19.39 -0.53
C ALA A 268 17.34 -19.91 -1.97
N VAL A 269 17.16 -21.22 -2.16
CA VAL A 269 16.98 -21.83 -3.48
C VAL A 269 15.72 -21.30 -4.15
N PHE A 270 14.61 -21.18 -3.42
CA PHE A 270 13.37 -20.61 -3.93
C PHE A 270 13.54 -19.16 -4.41
N LEU A 271 14.20 -18.32 -3.60
CA LEU A 271 14.52 -16.94 -3.95
C LEU A 271 15.46 -16.83 -5.16
N ALA A 272 16.44 -17.73 -5.28
CA ALA A 272 17.35 -17.78 -6.43
C ALA A 272 16.63 -18.22 -7.72
N VAL A 273 15.72 -19.19 -7.65
CA VAL A 273 14.87 -19.60 -8.78
C VAL A 273 13.93 -18.45 -9.20
N LEU A 274 13.37 -17.72 -8.24
CA LEU A 274 12.54 -16.55 -8.52
C LEU A 274 13.37 -15.41 -9.15
N ALA A 275 14.59 -15.18 -8.68
CA ALA A 275 15.52 -14.22 -9.27
C ALA A 275 15.86 -14.58 -10.73
N LEU A 276 16.12 -15.86 -11.01
CA LEU A 276 16.37 -16.36 -12.36
C LEU A 276 15.14 -16.19 -13.28
N LEU A 277 13.93 -16.47 -12.78
CA LEU A 277 12.68 -16.26 -13.52
C LEU A 277 12.51 -14.77 -13.89
N PHE A 278 12.73 -13.86 -12.94
CA PHE A 278 12.67 -12.41 -13.19
C PHE A 278 13.85 -11.86 -14.00
N PHE A 279 14.95 -12.62 -14.15
CA PHE A 279 16.04 -12.29 -15.07
C PHE A 279 15.69 -12.71 -16.52
N VAL A 280 15.08 -13.88 -16.71
CA VAL A 280 14.66 -14.39 -18.03
C VAL A 280 13.44 -13.65 -18.58
N VAL A 281 12.43 -13.38 -17.75
CA VAL A 281 11.21 -12.70 -18.18
C VAL A 281 11.47 -11.20 -18.36
N ARG A 282 11.63 -10.77 -19.61
CA ARG A 282 11.78 -9.35 -19.98
C ARG A 282 10.53 -8.56 -19.58
N LEU A 283 10.67 -7.77 -18.51
CA LEU A 283 9.68 -6.77 -18.15
C LEU A 283 9.77 -5.61 -19.15
N PRO A 284 8.66 -5.03 -19.60
CA PRO A 284 8.69 -3.77 -20.33
C PRO A 284 9.40 -2.71 -19.50
N GLU A 285 10.49 -2.15 -20.04
CA GLU A 285 11.14 -0.98 -19.46
C GLU A 285 10.22 0.22 -19.69
N ILE A 286 9.51 0.62 -18.63
CA ILE A 286 8.67 1.81 -18.65
C ILE A 286 9.53 2.95 -18.10
N GLU A 287 10.10 3.73 -19.01
CA GLU A 287 10.69 5.03 -18.66
C GLU A 287 9.62 5.99 -18.11
N SER A 288 10.08 7.11 -17.55
CA SER A 288 9.27 7.99 -16.69
C SER A 288 7.91 8.36 -17.28
N LEU A 289 6.89 8.30 -16.42
CA LEU A 289 5.51 8.78 -16.61
C LEU A 289 5.39 9.85 -17.72
N PRO A 290 4.79 9.52 -18.87
CA PRO A 290 4.28 10.53 -19.78
C PRO A 290 3.20 11.32 -19.05
N ALA A 291 3.46 12.60 -18.78
CA ALA A 291 2.40 13.56 -18.57
C ALA A 291 1.68 13.81 -19.92
N ASP A 292 0.47 14.35 -19.87
CA ASP A 292 -0.19 14.85 -21.09
C ASP A 292 0.74 15.84 -21.81
N GLU A 293 0.72 15.90 -23.14
CA GLU A 293 1.77 16.61 -23.92
C GLU A 293 1.90 18.10 -23.55
N ASP A 294 0.76 18.76 -23.26
CA ASP A 294 0.70 20.13 -22.73
C ASP A 294 1.38 20.29 -21.35
N ALA A 295 1.34 19.24 -20.52
CA ALA A 295 1.94 19.21 -19.18
C ALA A 295 3.42 18.82 -19.22
N ALA A 296 3.86 18.02 -20.20
CA ALA A 296 5.27 17.68 -20.39
C ALA A 296 6.12 18.92 -20.72
N ALA A 297 5.62 19.81 -21.59
CA ALA A 297 6.27 21.09 -21.89
C ALA A 297 6.41 21.99 -20.64
N ALA A 298 5.37 22.05 -19.80
CA ALA A 298 5.41 22.79 -18.53
C ALA A 298 6.34 22.15 -17.49
N GLN A 299 6.49 20.81 -17.49
CA GLN A 299 7.40 20.10 -16.59
C GLN A 299 8.87 20.32 -16.98
N ALA A 300 9.22 20.25 -18.26
CA ALA A 300 10.59 20.54 -18.73
C ALA A 300 11.06 21.95 -18.30
N ALA A 301 10.16 22.95 -18.32
CA ALA A 301 10.44 24.30 -17.84
C ALA A 301 10.61 24.41 -16.30
N ALA A 302 10.08 23.46 -15.53
CA ALA A 302 10.20 23.40 -14.07
C ALA A 302 11.32 22.46 -13.56
N GLU A 303 11.88 21.62 -14.43
CA GLU A 303 12.95 20.65 -14.11
C GLU A 303 14.35 21.27 -14.07
N THR A 304 14.57 22.40 -14.77
CA THR A 304 15.88 23.04 -14.98
C THR A 304 16.53 23.65 -13.72
N GLY A 305 15.84 23.65 -12.57
CA GLY A 305 16.34 24.22 -11.31
C GLY A 305 16.25 23.31 -10.07
N ARG A 306 15.84 22.04 -10.18
CA ARG A 306 15.57 21.17 -9.02
C ARG A 306 16.58 20.02 -8.89
N SER A 307 17.26 19.94 -7.75
CA SER A 307 18.36 19.00 -7.46
C SER A 307 17.95 17.74 -6.67
N SER A 308 16.73 17.67 -6.13
CA SER A 308 16.25 16.55 -5.31
C SER A 308 14.73 16.42 -5.36
N ALA A 309 14.23 15.19 -5.30
CA ALA A 309 12.80 14.89 -5.23
C ALA A 309 12.10 15.59 -4.04
N LEU A 310 12.79 15.81 -2.91
CA LEU A 310 12.21 16.48 -1.73
C LEU A 310 11.83 17.96 -1.97
N SER A 311 12.27 18.55 -3.10
CA SER A 311 11.79 19.88 -3.53
C SER A 311 10.32 19.88 -3.97
N PHE A 312 9.75 18.73 -4.31
CA PHE A 312 8.33 18.60 -4.64
C PHE A 312 7.49 18.55 -3.37
N ARG A 313 6.81 19.66 -3.03
CA ARG A 313 5.98 19.79 -1.83
C ARG A 313 4.97 18.65 -1.63
N HIS A 314 4.36 18.15 -2.70
CA HIS A 314 3.39 17.06 -2.64
C HIS A 314 4.06 15.72 -2.25
N LEU A 315 5.25 15.41 -2.77
CA LEU A 315 6.03 14.25 -2.32
C LEU A 315 6.36 14.38 -0.84
N THR A 316 6.91 15.50 -0.40
CA THR A 316 7.34 15.67 1.01
C THR A 316 6.16 15.59 1.98
N LEU A 317 4.99 16.11 1.61
CA LEU A 317 3.76 15.90 2.38
C LEU A 317 3.24 14.45 2.30
N GLY A 318 3.48 13.75 1.19
CA GLY A 318 3.17 12.33 0.98
C GLY A 318 4.09 11.37 1.74
N VAL A 319 5.36 11.72 1.94
CA VAL A 319 6.31 11.01 2.80
C VAL A 319 5.82 11.05 4.25
N VAL A 320 5.40 12.23 4.73
CA VAL A 320 4.75 12.35 6.06
C VAL A 320 3.41 11.60 6.09
N ALA A 321 2.65 11.56 4.99
CA ALA A 321 1.40 10.80 4.92
C ALA A 321 1.64 9.29 5.07
N ILE A 322 2.60 8.70 4.34
CA ILE A 322 2.96 7.29 4.51
C ILE A 322 3.48 7.03 5.94
N PHE A 323 4.31 7.92 6.50
CA PHE A 323 4.81 7.81 7.87
C PHE A 323 3.69 7.69 8.90
N VAL A 324 2.71 8.61 8.88
CA VAL A 324 1.60 8.57 9.82
C VAL A 324 0.61 7.44 9.52
N TYR A 325 0.44 7.04 8.26
CA TYR A 325 -0.39 5.89 7.90
C TYR A 325 0.18 4.57 8.45
N VAL A 326 1.44 4.25 8.20
CA VAL A 326 2.05 3.00 8.70
C VAL A 326 2.11 3.03 10.23
N GLY A 327 2.37 4.20 10.82
CA GLY A 327 2.30 4.41 12.26
C GLY A 327 0.92 4.15 12.87
N VAL A 328 -0.16 4.55 12.19
CA VAL A 328 -1.55 4.21 12.56
C VAL A 328 -1.84 2.73 12.35
N GLU A 329 -1.45 2.17 11.21
CA GLU A 329 -1.80 0.80 10.83
C GLU A 329 -1.20 -0.22 11.80
N VAL A 330 0.08 -0.04 12.15
CA VAL A 330 0.77 -0.84 13.18
C VAL A 330 0.31 -0.44 14.58
N GLY A 331 0.19 0.86 14.88
CA GLY A 331 -0.18 1.36 16.21
C GLY A 331 -1.54 0.88 16.69
N ILE A 332 -2.55 0.90 15.82
CA ILE A 332 -3.86 0.31 16.12
C ILE A 332 -3.72 -1.20 16.31
N GLY A 333 -3.10 -1.92 15.37
CA GLY A 333 -2.94 -3.37 15.42
C GLY A 333 -2.27 -3.87 16.70
N SER A 334 -1.22 -3.18 17.17
CA SER A 334 -0.49 -3.52 18.40
C SER A 334 -1.20 -3.15 19.70
N PHE A 335 -2.11 -2.16 19.68
CA PHE A 335 -2.78 -1.69 20.92
C PHE A 335 -4.16 -2.29 21.16
N ILE A 336 -4.81 -2.95 20.19
CA ILE A 336 -6.14 -3.58 20.36
C ILE A 336 -6.23 -4.46 21.61
N ILE A 337 -5.24 -5.34 21.85
CA ILE A 337 -5.26 -6.28 23.00
C ILE A 337 -5.24 -5.50 24.32
N ARG A 338 -4.24 -4.62 24.50
CA ARG A 338 -4.06 -3.82 25.72
C ARG A 338 -5.23 -2.86 25.95
N TYR A 339 -5.83 -2.37 24.88
CA TYR A 339 -7.00 -1.51 24.93
C TYR A 339 -8.25 -2.27 25.38
N GLY A 340 -8.42 -3.53 24.98
CA GLY A 340 -9.49 -4.41 25.48
C GLY A 340 -9.31 -4.79 26.95
N GLU A 341 -8.08 -5.13 27.37
CA GLU A 341 -7.76 -5.35 28.79
C GLU A 341 -8.17 -4.14 29.64
N ALA A 342 -7.89 -2.91 29.16
CA ALA A 342 -8.25 -1.67 29.85
C ALA A 342 -9.77 -1.36 29.87
N GLN A 343 -10.62 -2.07 29.13
CA GLN A 343 -12.08 -1.87 29.14
C GLN A 343 -12.81 -2.80 30.14
N ASN A 344 -12.13 -3.78 30.76
CA ASN A 344 -12.68 -4.68 31.79
C ASN A 344 -14.03 -5.33 31.40
N ILE A 345 -14.07 -5.96 30.23
CA ILE A 345 -15.29 -6.55 29.65
C ILE A 345 -15.53 -7.95 30.24
N ASN A 346 -16.45 -8.05 31.20
CA ASN A 346 -16.79 -9.29 31.89
C ASN A 346 -17.73 -10.23 31.09
N GLN A 347 -18.43 -9.71 30.08
CA GLN A 347 -19.27 -10.49 29.17
C GLN A 347 -19.11 -9.97 27.74
N LEU A 348 -18.82 -10.86 26.80
CA LEU A 348 -18.73 -10.58 25.38
C LEU A 348 -20.12 -10.68 24.72
N SER A 349 -20.36 -9.88 23.68
CA SER A 349 -21.57 -9.99 22.85
C SER A 349 -21.64 -11.34 22.13
N GLY A 350 -22.85 -11.83 21.84
CA GLY A 350 -23.03 -13.08 21.09
C GLY A 350 -22.37 -13.08 19.71
N PHE A 351 -22.22 -11.90 19.07
CA PHE A 351 -21.45 -11.76 17.84
C PHE A 351 -19.97 -12.03 18.05
N THR A 352 -19.34 -11.44 19.08
CA THR A 352 -17.92 -11.68 19.38
C THR A 352 -17.69 -13.10 19.90
N GLN A 353 -18.60 -13.67 20.69
CA GLN A 353 -18.51 -15.08 21.11
C GLN A 353 -18.52 -16.03 19.91
N GLU A 354 -19.47 -15.90 18.97
CA GLU A 354 -19.54 -16.78 17.81
C GLU A 354 -18.41 -16.50 16.79
N LEU A 355 -17.96 -15.25 16.63
CA LEU A 355 -16.79 -14.92 15.82
C LEU A 355 -15.49 -15.51 16.41
N VAL A 356 -15.30 -15.43 17.72
CA VAL A 356 -14.19 -16.11 18.42
C VAL A 356 -14.31 -17.62 18.28
N ARG A 357 -15.52 -18.19 18.35
CA ARG A 357 -15.75 -19.62 18.15
C ARG A 357 -15.43 -20.08 16.73
N ILE A 358 -15.87 -19.35 15.70
CA ILE A 358 -15.60 -19.65 14.29
C ILE A 358 -14.09 -19.54 14.00
N LEU A 359 -13.43 -18.49 14.48
CA LEU A 359 -11.99 -18.32 14.27
C LEU A 359 -11.17 -19.30 15.12
N SER A 360 -11.62 -19.63 16.35
CA SER A 360 -11.04 -20.71 17.16
C SER A 360 -11.20 -22.07 16.49
N GLN A 361 -12.34 -22.36 15.85
CA GLN A 361 -12.53 -23.56 15.05
C GLN A 361 -11.60 -23.58 13.81
N ALA A 362 -11.43 -22.45 13.13
CA ALA A 362 -10.51 -22.36 11.99
C ALA A 362 -9.05 -22.56 12.42
N THR A 363 -8.62 -21.93 13.52
CA THR A 363 -7.27 -22.15 14.08
C THR A 363 -7.09 -23.54 14.67
N ASN A 364 -8.14 -24.15 15.24
CA ASN A 364 -8.08 -25.51 15.79
C ASN A 364 -8.14 -26.60 14.71
N TRP A 365 -8.81 -26.33 13.58
CA TRP A 365 -8.71 -27.18 12.39
C TRP A 365 -7.28 -27.12 11.82
N ALA A 366 -6.68 -25.94 11.72
CA ALA A 366 -5.27 -25.80 11.36
C ALA A 366 -4.35 -26.47 12.40
N ALA A 367 -4.59 -26.29 13.70
CA ALA A 367 -3.83 -26.91 14.78
C ALA A 367 -3.88 -28.45 14.71
N ALA A 368 -5.06 -29.03 14.47
CA ALA A 368 -5.22 -30.47 14.25
C ALA A 368 -4.49 -30.94 12.98
N LEU A 369 -4.50 -30.15 11.91
CA LEU A 369 -3.70 -30.37 10.69
C LEU A 369 -2.18 -30.32 10.96
N PHE A 370 -1.77 -29.65 12.05
CA PHE A 370 -0.40 -29.61 12.58
C PHE A 370 -0.14 -30.63 13.72
N GLY A 371 -1.08 -31.54 14.04
CA GLY A 371 -0.91 -32.49 15.15
C GLY A 371 -0.89 -31.86 16.55
N ASN A 372 -1.30 -30.59 16.69
CA ASN A 372 -1.52 -29.94 17.97
C ASN A 372 -2.93 -30.27 18.49
N ALA A 373 -3.08 -30.40 19.81
CA ALA A 373 -4.40 -30.57 20.42
C ALA A 373 -5.25 -29.30 20.21
N PRO A 374 -6.54 -29.41 19.82
CA PRO A 374 -7.40 -28.24 19.62
C PRO A 374 -7.77 -27.61 20.96
N GLU A 375 -7.23 -26.43 21.26
CA GLU A 375 -7.51 -25.68 22.49
C GLU A 375 -8.63 -24.68 22.22
N ALA A 376 -9.80 -24.89 22.84
CA ALA A 376 -10.93 -24.00 22.69
C ALA A 376 -10.69 -22.69 23.45
N ILE A 377 -10.81 -21.55 22.77
CA ILE A 377 -10.70 -20.24 23.43
C ILE A 377 -11.92 -20.06 24.35
N ASP A 378 -11.70 -20.03 25.67
CA ASP A 378 -12.76 -19.70 26.62
C ASP A 378 -13.21 -18.24 26.45
N THR A 379 -14.51 -18.08 26.19
CA THR A 379 -15.22 -16.80 26.06
C THR A 379 -16.11 -16.52 27.27
N THR A 380 -16.26 -17.46 28.20
CA THR A 380 -17.10 -17.31 29.40
C THR A 380 -16.46 -16.42 30.45
N ALA A 381 -15.13 -16.40 30.53
CA ALA A 381 -14.35 -15.48 31.35
C ALA A 381 -14.31 -14.01 30.84
N GLY A 382 -15.05 -13.67 29.79
CA GLY A 382 -15.05 -12.33 29.21
C GLY A 382 -13.84 -12.06 28.31
N PHE A 383 -13.25 -10.85 28.39
CA PHE A 383 -12.14 -10.47 27.53
C PHE A 383 -10.81 -11.09 27.97
N THR A 384 -10.37 -12.11 27.25
CA THR A 384 -9.05 -12.74 27.42
C THR A 384 -8.05 -12.26 26.36
N LYS A 385 -6.75 -12.47 26.57
CA LYS A 385 -5.70 -12.16 25.56
C LYS A 385 -5.92 -12.91 24.23
N ALA A 386 -6.50 -14.11 24.29
CA ALA A 386 -6.87 -14.89 23.10
C ALA A 386 -8.01 -14.23 22.31
N VAL A 387 -9.05 -13.72 22.99
CA VAL A 387 -10.10 -12.90 22.37
C VAL A 387 -9.51 -11.62 21.76
N GLY A 388 -8.55 -10.98 22.46
CA GLY A 388 -7.80 -9.85 21.93
C GLY A 388 -7.04 -10.17 20.63
N ALA A 389 -6.37 -11.33 20.56
CA ALA A 389 -5.68 -11.79 19.35
C ALA A 389 -6.66 -12.04 18.18
N VAL A 390 -7.85 -12.57 18.46
CA VAL A 390 -8.93 -12.72 17.46
C VAL A 390 -9.40 -11.36 16.92
N LEU A 391 -9.49 -10.32 17.75
CA LEU A 391 -9.80 -8.96 17.28
C LEU A 391 -8.68 -8.34 16.45
N VAL A 392 -7.40 -8.62 16.77
CA VAL A 392 -6.25 -8.23 15.93
C VAL A 392 -6.31 -8.92 14.56
N ALA A 393 -6.61 -10.23 14.53
CA ALA A 393 -6.82 -10.96 13.27
C ALA A 393 -8.00 -10.38 12.47
N SER A 394 -9.09 -10.01 13.16
CA SER A 394 -10.27 -9.37 12.56
C SER A 394 -9.96 -8.00 11.96
N TYR A 395 -9.07 -7.23 12.59
CA TYR A 395 -8.58 -5.95 12.07
C TYR A 395 -7.79 -6.11 10.76
N TRP A 396 -6.84 -7.04 10.72
CA TRP A 396 -6.07 -7.34 9.49
C TRP A 396 -6.94 -7.98 8.39
N PHE A 397 -7.92 -8.80 8.76
CA PHE A 397 -8.95 -9.27 7.83
C PHE A 397 -9.80 -8.11 7.29
N GLY A 398 -10.13 -7.11 8.12
CA GLY A 398 -10.75 -5.85 7.69
C GLY A 398 -9.91 -5.09 6.66
N VAL A 399 -8.58 -5.02 6.83
CA VAL A 399 -7.64 -4.46 5.83
C VAL A 399 -7.73 -5.24 4.50
N MET A 400 -7.78 -6.57 4.56
CA MET A 400 -7.93 -7.42 3.36
C MET A 400 -9.26 -7.17 2.63
N VAL A 401 -10.38 -7.27 3.35
CA VAL A 401 -11.73 -7.05 2.78
C VAL A 401 -11.87 -5.64 2.23
N GLY A 402 -11.31 -4.64 2.91
CA GLY A 402 -11.27 -3.25 2.43
C GLY A 402 -10.47 -3.08 1.13
N ARG A 403 -9.40 -3.86 0.91
CA ARG A 403 -8.65 -3.85 -0.36
C ARG A 403 -9.45 -4.50 -1.48
N ILE A 404 -10.16 -5.59 -1.20
CA ILE A 404 -11.05 -6.27 -2.17
C ILE A 404 -12.19 -5.33 -2.59
N ILE A 405 -12.88 -4.68 -1.64
CA ILE A 405 -13.93 -3.68 -1.89
C ILE A 405 -13.34 -2.42 -2.56
N GLY A 406 -12.10 -2.06 -2.22
CA GLY A 406 -11.37 -0.93 -2.78
C GLY A 406 -11.15 -1.02 -4.29
N ILE A 407 -10.89 -2.21 -4.85
CA ILE A 407 -10.59 -2.42 -6.28
C ILE A 407 -11.70 -1.87 -7.22
N PRO A 408 -12.99 -2.27 -7.07
CA PRO A 408 -14.08 -1.72 -7.88
C PRO A 408 -14.44 -0.27 -7.53
N LEU A 409 -14.20 0.19 -6.30
CA LEU A 409 -14.42 1.59 -5.93
C LEU A 409 -13.39 2.51 -6.60
N LEU A 410 -12.09 2.18 -6.51
CA LEU A 410 -10.96 2.96 -7.06
C LEU A 410 -10.91 2.97 -8.59
N SER A 411 -11.63 2.09 -9.27
CA SER A 411 -11.77 2.10 -10.73
C SER A 411 -13.00 2.89 -11.22
N ARG A 412 -14.02 3.07 -10.38
CA ARG A 412 -15.27 3.80 -10.69
C ARG A 412 -15.22 5.26 -10.22
N PHE A 413 -14.84 5.51 -8.97
CA PHE A 413 -14.86 6.83 -8.34
C PHE A 413 -13.48 7.51 -8.37
N ASP A 414 -13.44 8.79 -7.99
CA ASP A 414 -12.20 9.54 -7.80
C ASP A 414 -11.48 9.07 -6.53
N ALA A 415 -10.29 8.48 -6.68
CA ALA A 415 -9.49 7.95 -5.59
C ALA A 415 -9.23 8.98 -4.47
N ARG A 416 -9.13 10.28 -4.80
CA ARG A 416 -8.91 11.35 -3.81
C ARG A 416 -10.13 11.56 -2.91
N LYS A 417 -11.34 11.46 -3.49
CA LYS A 417 -12.61 11.55 -2.74
C LYS A 417 -12.82 10.33 -1.86
N LEU A 418 -12.46 9.13 -2.35
CA LEU A 418 -12.46 7.91 -1.55
C LEU A 418 -11.47 7.99 -0.39
N LEU A 419 -10.24 8.45 -0.63
CA LEU A 419 -9.22 8.65 0.42
C LEU A 419 -9.71 9.64 1.49
N ALA A 420 -10.23 10.80 1.10
CA ALA A 420 -10.80 11.76 2.05
C ALA A 420 -11.96 11.15 2.85
N GLY A 421 -12.82 10.35 2.21
CA GLY A 421 -13.90 9.61 2.87
C GLY A 421 -13.41 8.64 3.94
N VAL A 422 -12.45 7.76 3.61
CA VAL A 422 -11.94 6.78 4.61
C VAL A 422 -11.08 7.43 5.68
N CYS A 423 -10.38 8.53 5.40
CA CYS A 423 -9.63 9.25 6.44
C CYS A 423 -10.58 9.98 7.41
N ALA A 424 -11.66 10.60 6.90
CA ALA A 424 -12.70 11.19 7.75
C ALA A 424 -13.43 10.13 8.58
N ALA A 425 -13.72 8.96 7.99
CA ALA A 425 -14.27 7.81 8.72
C ALA A 425 -13.28 7.30 9.80
N GLY A 426 -11.98 7.22 9.51
CA GLY A 426 -10.94 6.86 10.48
C GLY A 426 -10.87 7.83 11.67
N VAL A 427 -10.90 9.15 11.43
CA VAL A 427 -11.03 10.14 12.51
C VAL A 427 -12.29 9.88 13.34
N ALA A 428 -13.45 9.71 12.69
CA ALA A 428 -14.72 9.50 13.38
C ALA A 428 -14.73 8.20 14.22
N LEU A 429 -14.27 7.08 13.66
CA LEU A 429 -14.20 5.78 14.35
C LEU A 429 -13.30 5.84 15.58
N VAL A 430 -12.11 6.45 15.48
CA VAL A 430 -11.18 6.58 16.61
C VAL A 430 -11.75 7.52 17.69
N LEU A 431 -12.32 8.68 17.31
CA LEU A 431 -12.93 9.59 18.28
C LEU A 431 -14.17 8.98 18.97
N LEU A 432 -15.01 8.25 18.23
CA LEU A 432 -16.13 7.51 18.79
C LEU A 432 -15.66 6.38 19.71
N SER A 433 -14.54 5.71 19.40
CA SER A 433 -13.95 4.70 20.28
C SER A 433 -13.47 5.30 21.61
N ILE A 434 -12.78 6.45 21.57
CA ILE A 434 -12.32 7.19 22.77
C ILE A 434 -13.51 7.62 23.65
N ALA A 435 -14.62 8.03 23.04
CA ALA A 435 -15.86 8.38 23.71
C ALA A 435 -16.69 7.17 24.19
N SER A 436 -16.44 5.98 23.64
CA SER A 436 -17.15 4.74 23.97
C SER A 436 -16.47 3.96 25.09
N THR A 437 -17.18 2.95 25.60
CA THR A 437 -16.70 2.01 26.62
C THR A 437 -16.97 0.57 26.20
N GLY A 438 -16.24 -0.38 26.77
CA GLY A 438 -16.48 -1.80 26.55
C GLY A 438 -16.25 -2.24 25.09
N GLU A 439 -16.99 -3.26 24.65
CA GLU A 439 -16.76 -3.93 23.37
C GLU A 439 -17.00 -3.02 22.15
N THR A 440 -17.94 -2.08 22.22
CA THR A 440 -18.21 -1.11 21.14
C THR A 440 -16.98 -0.29 20.79
N ALA A 441 -16.17 0.10 21.80
CA ALA A 441 -14.92 0.81 21.57
C ALA A 441 -13.90 -0.04 20.78
N LEU A 442 -13.88 -1.36 21.01
CA LEU A 442 -12.99 -2.29 20.31
C LEU A 442 -13.43 -2.50 18.86
N TRP A 443 -14.73 -2.70 18.60
CA TRP A 443 -15.22 -2.86 17.22
C TRP A 443 -15.03 -1.60 16.37
N LEU A 444 -15.17 -0.40 16.94
CA LEU A 444 -14.83 0.85 16.25
C LEU A 444 -13.35 0.91 15.84
N VAL A 445 -12.44 0.39 16.67
CA VAL A 445 -11.01 0.28 16.36
C VAL A 445 -10.73 -0.81 15.32
N VAL A 446 -11.39 -1.96 15.40
CA VAL A 446 -11.27 -3.03 14.39
C VAL A 446 -11.75 -2.55 13.01
N LEU A 447 -12.85 -1.79 12.96
CA LEU A 447 -13.37 -1.16 11.73
C LEU A 447 -12.40 -0.15 11.10
N CYS A 448 -11.44 0.40 11.84
CA CYS A 448 -10.39 1.26 11.26
C CYS A 448 -9.49 0.49 10.26
N GLY A 449 -9.39 -0.84 10.38
CA GLY A 449 -8.68 -1.68 9.39
C GLY A 449 -9.31 -1.60 7.99
N LEU A 450 -10.64 -1.59 7.92
CA LEU A 450 -11.38 -1.39 6.66
C LEU A 450 -11.08 -0.02 6.02
N CYS A 451 -10.87 1.01 6.84
CA CYS A 451 -10.51 2.35 6.38
C CYS A 451 -9.04 2.42 5.91
N ASN A 452 -8.12 1.78 6.63
CA ASN A 452 -6.69 1.73 6.31
C ASN A 452 -6.40 1.08 4.95
N ALA A 453 -7.20 0.06 4.60
CA ALA A 453 -7.05 -0.78 3.42
C ALA A 453 -6.63 -0.06 2.11
N ILE A 454 -7.26 1.07 1.78
CA ILE A 454 -7.02 1.82 0.53
C ILE A 454 -6.05 2.99 0.67
N ILE A 455 -5.57 3.31 1.88
CA ILE A 455 -4.76 4.51 2.12
C ILE A 455 -3.41 4.39 1.39
N TRP A 456 -2.64 3.32 1.60
CA TRP A 456 -1.39 3.11 0.86
C TRP A 456 -1.59 3.03 -0.67
N PRO A 457 -2.52 2.22 -1.22
CA PRO A 457 -2.81 2.21 -2.65
C PRO A 457 -3.13 3.55 -3.29
N VAL A 458 -3.68 4.53 -2.55
CA VAL A 458 -4.00 5.87 -3.08
C VAL A 458 -2.90 6.89 -2.79
N VAL A 459 -2.36 6.93 -1.58
CA VAL A 459 -1.32 7.91 -1.19
C VAL A 459 -0.04 7.69 -2.00
N PHE A 460 0.38 6.44 -2.23
CA PHE A 460 1.63 6.14 -2.92
C PHE A 460 1.66 6.65 -4.38
N PRO A 461 0.66 6.36 -5.27
CA PRO A 461 0.59 6.97 -6.59
C PRO A 461 0.47 8.49 -6.57
N LEU A 462 -0.33 9.06 -5.67
CA LEU A 462 -0.50 10.53 -5.58
C LEU A 462 0.83 11.22 -5.22
N ALA A 463 1.64 10.63 -4.35
CA ALA A 463 2.92 11.19 -3.92
C ALA A 463 4.03 11.14 -4.99
N ILE A 464 3.94 10.24 -5.97
CA ILE A 464 4.90 10.11 -7.08
C ILE A 464 4.40 10.68 -8.43
N THR A 465 3.18 11.22 -8.48
CA THR A 465 2.59 11.76 -9.70
C THR A 465 3.27 13.06 -10.12
N GLY A 466 3.91 13.07 -11.29
CA GLY A 466 4.58 14.28 -11.83
C GLY A 466 6.02 14.50 -11.37
N LEU A 467 6.69 13.45 -10.85
CA LEU A 467 8.12 13.51 -10.48
C LEU A 467 9.08 13.32 -11.66
N GLY A 468 8.60 12.89 -12.84
CA GLY A 468 9.45 12.62 -14.01
C GLY A 468 10.60 11.66 -13.66
N ARG A 469 11.83 12.09 -13.95
CA ARG A 469 13.07 11.34 -13.61
C ARG A 469 13.20 10.99 -12.12
N PHE A 470 12.65 11.80 -11.23
CA PHE A 470 12.76 11.65 -9.77
C PHE A 470 11.85 10.56 -9.19
N THR A 471 11.02 9.88 -9.99
CA THR A 471 10.04 8.88 -9.52
C THR A 471 10.69 7.75 -8.70
N LYS A 472 11.91 7.32 -9.07
CA LYS A 472 12.69 6.30 -8.33
C LYS A 472 13.15 6.81 -6.96
N GLN A 473 13.69 8.04 -6.91
CA GLN A 473 14.06 8.71 -5.67
C GLN A 473 12.84 8.96 -4.76
N GLY A 474 11.69 9.35 -5.34
CA GLY A 474 10.43 9.55 -4.62
C GLY A 474 9.89 8.28 -3.98
N SER A 475 9.84 7.17 -4.73
CA SER A 475 9.56 5.83 -4.19
C SER A 475 10.42 5.52 -2.97
N SER A 476 11.72 5.83 -3.04
CA SER A 476 12.69 5.58 -1.97
C SER A 476 12.39 6.38 -0.69
N TYR A 477 11.99 7.64 -0.80
CA TYR A 477 11.56 8.43 0.37
C TYR A 477 10.23 7.93 0.96
N LEU A 478 9.33 7.37 0.15
CA LEU A 478 8.06 6.80 0.61
C LEU A 478 8.26 5.45 1.32
N ILE A 479 9.14 4.57 0.84
CA ILE A 479 9.49 3.32 1.54
C ILE A 479 10.29 3.61 2.81
N MET A 480 11.16 4.63 2.83
CA MET A 480 11.86 5.08 4.05
C MET A 480 10.87 5.51 5.15
N ALA A 481 9.70 6.05 4.78
CA ALA A 481 8.67 6.49 5.70
C ALA A 481 7.97 5.33 6.47
N ILE A 482 8.13 4.07 6.04
CA ILE A 482 7.61 2.89 6.76
C ILE A 482 8.10 2.84 8.22
N VAL A 483 9.26 3.48 8.52
CA VAL A 483 9.79 3.66 9.88
C VAL A 483 8.79 4.32 10.87
N GLY A 484 7.74 5.00 10.39
CA GLY A 484 6.62 5.45 11.21
C GLY A 484 5.95 4.32 12.01
N GLY A 485 5.92 3.09 11.47
CA GLY A 485 5.45 1.89 12.17
C GLY A 485 6.33 1.47 13.35
N ALA A 486 7.59 1.90 13.41
CA ALA A 486 8.50 1.68 14.53
C ALA A 486 8.50 2.85 15.55
N ILE A 487 7.96 4.01 15.19
CA ILE A 487 8.03 5.25 15.98
C ILE A 487 6.68 5.61 16.63
N ILE A 488 5.57 5.51 15.90
CA ILE A 488 4.24 5.85 16.42
C ILE A 488 3.75 4.90 17.53
N PRO A 489 3.92 3.56 17.46
CA PRO A 489 3.44 2.68 18.54
C PRO A 489 4.18 2.89 19.88
N PRO A 490 5.51 3.11 19.94
CA PRO A 490 6.18 3.56 21.17
C PRO A 490 5.69 4.92 21.67
N LEU A 491 5.39 5.88 20.80
CA LEU A 491 4.80 7.16 21.19
C LEU A 491 3.38 7.00 21.76
N MET A 492 2.55 6.11 21.19
CA MET A 492 1.28 5.70 21.79
C MET A 492 1.49 5.05 23.17
N GLY A 493 2.56 4.26 23.35
CA GLY A 493 2.94 3.68 24.63
C GLY A 493 3.30 4.73 25.69
N LEU A 494 4.11 5.72 25.34
CA LEU A 494 4.48 6.83 26.22
C LEU A 494 3.25 7.68 26.57
N LEU A 495 2.35 7.95 25.62
CA LEU A 495 1.08 8.64 25.87
C LEU A 495 0.13 7.83 26.75
N ALA A 496 0.10 6.49 26.63
CA ALA A 496 -0.68 5.64 27.53
C ALA A 496 -0.15 5.69 28.98
N THR A 497 1.17 5.63 29.16
CA THR A 497 1.81 5.61 30.49
C THR A 497 1.80 6.97 31.18
N HIS A 498 2.12 8.05 30.47
CA HIS A 498 2.28 9.39 31.07
C HIS A 498 1.08 10.32 30.85
N GLY A 499 0.24 10.06 29.84
CA GLY A 499 -0.88 10.92 29.46
C GLY A 499 -2.22 10.63 30.14
N GLY A 500 -2.28 9.68 31.08
CA GLY A 500 -3.52 9.33 31.79
C GLY A 500 -4.29 8.12 31.20
N GLY A 501 -3.58 7.14 30.63
CA GLY A 501 -4.16 5.85 30.22
C GLY A 501 -4.44 5.72 28.73
N LEU A 502 -4.80 4.49 28.31
CA LEU A 502 -4.80 4.11 26.89
C LEU A 502 -5.77 4.91 26.01
N ARG A 503 -6.87 5.47 26.55
CA ARG A 503 -7.78 6.32 25.76
C ARG A 503 -7.08 7.57 25.20
N VAL A 504 -6.09 8.11 25.92
CA VAL A 504 -5.29 9.26 25.47
C VAL A 504 -4.30 8.86 24.37
N ALA A 505 -3.78 7.63 24.40
CA ALA A 505 -2.92 7.10 23.34
C ALA A 505 -3.63 7.02 21.98
N PHE A 506 -4.94 6.77 21.94
CA PHE A 506 -5.72 6.75 20.70
C PHE A 506 -5.96 8.14 20.09
N ILE A 507 -5.69 9.24 20.81
CA ILE A 507 -5.70 10.60 20.23
C ILE A 507 -4.62 10.72 19.13
N LEU A 508 -3.47 10.06 19.28
CA LEU A 508 -2.39 10.10 18.28
C LEU A 508 -2.85 9.52 16.92
N PRO A 509 -3.45 8.31 16.84
CA PRO A 509 -4.13 7.85 15.64
C PRO A 509 -5.19 8.81 15.05
N ALA A 510 -5.99 9.48 15.88
CA ALA A 510 -6.96 10.47 15.38
C ALA A 510 -6.26 11.68 14.71
N LEU A 511 -5.17 12.18 15.29
CA LEU A 511 -4.34 13.25 14.70
C LEU A 511 -3.67 12.79 13.39
N CYS A 512 -3.19 11.55 13.34
CA CYS A 512 -2.63 10.94 12.13
C CYS A 512 -3.67 10.81 11.00
N TYR A 513 -4.90 10.35 11.30
CA TYR A 513 -5.99 10.36 10.32
C TYR A 513 -6.40 11.77 9.88
N ALA A 514 -6.36 12.76 10.78
CA ALA A 514 -6.60 14.16 10.43
C ALA A 514 -5.52 14.72 9.47
N TYR A 515 -4.25 14.35 9.65
CA TYR A 515 -3.20 14.65 8.68
C TYR A 515 -3.44 13.96 7.32
N LEU A 516 -3.85 12.69 7.32
CA LEU A 516 -4.18 11.97 6.08
C LEU A 516 -5.36 12.59 5.33
N LEU A 517 -6.37 13.08 6.06
CA LEU A 517 -7.48 13.85 5.50
C LEU A 517 -7.01 15.19 4.90
N PHE A 518 -6.14 15.94 5.60
CA PHE A 518 -5.50 17.13 5.05
C PHE A 518 -4.71 16.82 3.76
N TYR A 519 -3.94 15.72 3.74
CA TYR A 519 -3.21 15.29 2.55
C TYR A 519 -4.15 14.97 1.39
N ALA A 520 -5.25 14.24 1.63
CA ALA A 520 -6.26 13.87 0.64
C ALA A 520 -7.02 15.06 0.04
N LEU A 521 -7.21 16.14 0.80
CA LEU A 521 -7.93 17.35 0.35
C LEU A 521 -7.01 18.37 -0.35
N ASN A 522 -5.81 18.59 0.20
CA ASN A 522 -4.91 19.67 -0.18
C ASN A 522 -3.44 19.26 -0.35
N GLY A 523 -2.91 18.37 0.50
CA GLY A 523 -1.47 18.06 0.50
C GLY A 523 -0.96 17.34 -0.77
N TYR A 524 -1.81 16.58 -1.46
CA TYR A 524 -1.46 15.91 -2.72
C TYR A 524 -1.22 16.88 -3.91
N ARG A 525 -1.61 18.15 -3.78
CA ARG A 525 -1.63 19.08 -4.92
C ARG A 525 -0.20 19.42 -5.34
N VAL A 526 0.15 19.11 -6.59
CA VAL A 526 1.35 19.63 -7.24
C VAL A 526 1.27 21.16 -7.26
N ALA A 527 2.17 21.81 -6.53
CA ALA A 527 2.36 23.25 -6.66
C ALA A 527 2.91 23.53 -8.07
N ARG A 528 2.20 24.40 -8.82
CA ARG A 528 2.72 25.01 -10.05
C ARG A 528 3.91 25.90 -9.69
#